data_AF-A0A3A3YPZ8-F1
#
_entry.id   AF-A0A3A3YPZ8-F1
#
_cell.length_a   1.000
_cell.length_b   1.000
_cell.length_c   1.000
_cell.angle_alpha   90.00
_cell.angle_beta   90.00
_cell.angle_gamma   90.00
#
_symmetry.space_group_name_H-M   'P 1'
#
loop_
_entity.id
_entity.type
_entity.pdbx_description
1 polymer ?
#
loop_
_entity_poly.entity_id
_entity_poly.type
_entity_poly.pdbx_seq_one_letter_code
_entity_poly.pdbx_strand_id
1 'polypeptide(L)'
;MADRDPVLAGLAAAQLAAGLAGLVVSWRRRLPYDVGAGRLEVGRGDPRHVVRGSLLVGSALAAPVPVLAVQAALTAAVAVDGRGRRALGLLALSLVPGYLEERRARQRLAPGGADRVESPLVAAGLVLAAAVAARALR
;
A
#
# COMPACT_ATOMS: atom_id res chain seq x y z
N MET A 1 6.41 29.10 -7.49
CA MET A 1 5.12 28.52 -7.08
C MET A 1 5.16 27.05 -7.42
N ALA A 2 5.11 26.17 -6.42
CA ALA A 2 4.99 24.75 -6.70
C ALA A 2 3.60 24.50 -7.30
N ASP A 3 3.58 23.75 -8.41
CA ASP A 3 2.37 23.49 -9.19
C ASP A 3 1.45 22.57 -8.38
N ARG A 4 0.31 23.10 -7.94
CA ARG A 4 -0.69 22.31 -7.21
C ARG A 4 -1.28 21.30 -8.20
N ASP A 5 -1.06 20.02 -7.94
CA ASP A 5 -1.56 18.94 -8.78
C ASP A 5 -2.72 18.23 -8.07
N PRO A 6 -3.98 18.72 -8.23
CA PRO A 6 -5.13 18.17 -7.53
C PRO A 6 -5.41 16.71 -7.92
N VAL A 7 -5.01 16.31 -9.13
CA VAL A 7 -5.12 14.92 -9.58
C VAL A 7 -4.17 14.03 -8.77
N LEU A 8 -2.90 14.44 -8.61
CA LEU A 8 -1.96 13.69 -7.78
C LEU A 8 -2.42 13.61 -6.32
N ALA A 9 -2.90 14.73 -5.76
CA ALA A 9 -3.42 14.76 -4.38
C ALA A 9 -4.62 13.79 -4.21
N GLY A 10 -5.55 13.78 -5.16
CA GLY A 10 -6.69 12.86 -5.16
C GLY A 10 -6.27 11.38 -5.27
N LEU A 11 -5.34 11.06 -6.18
CA LEU A 11 -4.80 9.71 -6.32
C LEU A 11 -4.08 9.26 -5.04
N ALA A 12 -3.29 10.13 -4.43
CA ALA A 12 -2.55 9.84 -3.20
C ALA A 12 -3.47 9.64 -2.00
N ALA A 13 -4.52 10.46 -1.87
CA ALA A 13 -5.55 10.29 -0.85
C ALA A 13 -6.33 8.99 -1.03
N ALA A 14 -6.70 8.64 -2.27
CA ALA A 14 -7.35 7.37 -2.57
C ALA A 14 -6.43 6.17 -2.25
N GLN A 15 -5.14 6.25 -2.60
CA GLN A 15 -4.15 5.23 -2.27
C GLN A 15 -4.02 5.07 -0.74
N LEU A 16 -4.00 6.18 0.00
CA LEU A 16 -3.92 6.15 1.46
C LEU A 16 -5.17 5.51 2.07
N ALA A 17 -6.36 5.87 1.57
CA ALA A 17 -7.62 5.26 2.00
C ALA A 17 -7.67 3.75 1.73
N ALA A 18 -7.20 3.30 0.56
CA ALA A 18 -7.07 1.88 0.24
C ALA A 18 -6.11 1.17 1.21
N GLY A 19 -4.97 1.78 1.53
CA GLY A 19 -4.02 1.25 2.51
C GLY A 19 -4.60 1.14 3.93
N LEU A 20 -5.35 2.15 4.38
CA LEU A 20 -6.05 2.11 5.67
C LEU A 20 -7.15 1.04 5.71
N ALA A 21 -7.92 0.91 4.62
CA ALA A 21 -8.94 -0.13 4.50
C ALA A 21 -8.31 -1.53 4.53
N GLY A 22 -7.19 -1.73 3.83
CA GLY A 22 -6.39 -2.95 3.89
C GLY A 22 -5.93 -3.28 5.30
N LEU A 23 -5.45 -2.27 6.06
CA LEU A 23 -5.02 -2.44 7.45
C LEU A 23 -6.18 -2.90 8.35
N VAL A 24 -7.34 -2.26 8.23
CA VAL A 24 -8.55 -2.61 8.99
C VAL A 24 -9.02 -4.04 8.65
N VAL A 25 -9.03 -4.41 7.37
CA VAL A 25 -9.40 -5.77 6.94
C VAL A 25 -8.41 -6.80 7.47
N SER A 26 -7.10 -6.54 7.37
CA SER A 26 -6.06 -7.40 7.92
C SER A 26 -6.22 -7.63 9.42
N TRP A 27 -6.53 -6.59 10.18
CA TRP A 27 -6.78 -6.72 11.62
C TRP A 27 -8.06 -7.49 11.92
N ARG A 28 -9.17 -7.17 11.25
CA ARG A 28 -10.47 -7.85 11.46
C ARG A 28 -10.42 -9.33 11.10
N ARG A 29 -9.73 -9.68 10.03
CA ARG A 29 -9.60 -11.06 9.54
C ARG A 29 -8.36 -11.79 10.06
N ARG A 30 -7.58 -11.15 10.94
CA ARG A 30 -6.31 -11.65 11.50
C ARG A 30 -5.39 -12.22 10.43
N LEU A 31 -5.24 -11.50 9.32
CA LEU A 31 -4.42 -11.94 8.18
C LEU A 31 -2.94 -11.73 8.52
N PRO A 32 -2.14 -12.80 8.72
CA PRO A 32 -0.70 -12.66 8.85
C PRO A 32 -0.11 -12.20 7.52
N TYR A 33 0.99 -11.46 7.59
CA TYR A 33 1.81 -11.17 6.43
C TYR A 33 2.58 -12.46 6.02
N ASP A 34 2.74 -12.70 4.72
CA ASP A 34 3.51 -13.81 4.16
C ASP A 34 4.44 -13.28 3.05
N VAL A 35 5.41 -12.43 3.44
CA VAL A 35 6.44 -11.88 2.55
C VAL A 35 7.56 -12.92 2.45
N GLY A 36 7.31 -13.97 1.65
CA GLY A 36 8.22 -15.11 1.56
C GLY A 36 8.07 -15.92 0.28
N ALA A 37 7.43 -15.39 -0.74
CA ALA A 37 7.18 -16.12 -1.99
C ALA A 37 7.88 -15.48 -3.20
N GLY A 38 8.94 -14.71 -2.95
CA GLY A 38 9.82 -14.04 -3.92
C GLY A 38 11.28 -14.07 -3.45
N ARG A 39 12.16 -13.26 -4.06
CA ARG A 39 13.63 -13.32 -3.87
C ARG A 39 14.15 -12.80 -2.52
N LEU A 40 13.28 -12.16 -1.74
CA LEU A 40 13.55 -11.60 -0.41
C LEU A 40 12.74 -12.40 0.61
N GLU A 41 13.33 -13.44 1.21
CA GLU A 41 12.73 -14.13 2.37
C GLU A 41 12.85 -13.24 3.61
N VAL A 42 11.80 -12.46 3.91
CA VAL A 42 11.75 -11.60 5.11
C VAL A 42 11.06 -12.32 6.28
N GLY A 43 10.22 -13.33 5.99
CA GLY A 43 9.66 -14.24 6.98
C GLY A 43 8.14 -14.39 6.88
N ARG A 44 7.58 -15.23 7.76
CA ARG A 44 6.14 -15.47 7.88
C ARG A 44 5.65 -14.91 9.20
N GLY A 45 4.64 -14.03 9.18
CA GLY A 45 4.06 -13.48 10.40
C GLY A 45 3.29 -14.53 11.20
N ASP A 46 3.43 -14.51 12.53
CA ASP A 46 2.62 -15.33 13.44
C ASP A 46 1.18 -14.76 13.53
N PRO A 47 0.13 -15.57 13.26
CA PRO A 47 -1.27 -15.18 13.41
C PRO A 47 -1.65 -14.64 14.80
N ARG A 48 -0.89 -14.98 15.85
CA ARG A 48 -1.09 -14.50 17.22
C ARG A 48 -0.52 -13.10 17.46
N HIS A 49 0.33 -12.61 16.56
CA HIS A 49 1.06 -11.34 16.68
C HIS A 49 0.83 -10.37 15.49
N VAL A 50 -0.24 -10.56 14.71
CA VAL A 50 -0.57 -9.78 13.50
C VAL A 50 -0.52 -8.27 13.75
N VAL A 51 -0.99 -7.80 14.91
CA VAL A 51 -0.95 -6.37 15.29
C VAL A 51 0.48 -5.86 15.45
N ARG A 52 1.38 -6.63 16.08
CA ARG A 52 2.81 -6.26 16.21
C ARG A 52 3.60 -6.41 14.91
N GLY A 53 3.28 -7.42 14.09
CA GLY A 53 3.91 -7.62 12.78
C GLY A 53 3.53 -6.52 11.77
N SER A 54 2.27 -6.08 11.77
CA SER A 54 1.80 -4.99 10.90
C SER A 54 2.31 -3.60 11.29
N LEU A 55 2.83 -3.44 12.52
CA LEU A 55 3.51 -2.21 12.95
C LEU A 55 4.93 -2.07 12.37
N LEU A 56 5.61 -3.17 12.03
CA LEU A 56 7.03 -3.16 11.61
C LEU A 56 7.28 -3.66 10.19
N VAL A 57 6.54 -4.68 9.73
CA VAL A 57 6.79 -5.37 8.45
C VAL A 57 5.64 -5.18 7.45
N GLY A 58 4.47 -4.75 7.92
CA GLY A 58 3.27 -4.59 7.10
C GLY A 58 2.31 -5.77 7.25
N SER A 59 1.20 -5.73 6.52
CA SER A 59 0.21 -6.80 6.46
C SER A 59 -0.01 -7.21 5.01
N ALA A 60 -0.63 -8.38 4.80
CA ALA A 60 -0.91 -8.91 3.45
C ALA A 60 -1.72 -7.95 2.54
N LEU A 61 -2.37 -6.92 3.10
CA LEU A 61 -3.21 -5.96 2.36
C LEU A 61 -2.81 -4.50 2.58
N ALA A 62 -1.80 -4.21 3.40
CA ALA A 62 -1.42 -2.83 3.73
C ALA A 62 0.05 -2.70 4.10
N ALA A 63 0.64 -1.58 3.69
CA ALA A 63 1.99 -1.19 4.09
C ALA A 63 2.11 -1.06 5.62
N PRO A 64 3.32 -1.16 6.19
CA PRO A 64 3.57 -0.91 7.61
C PRO A 64 3.02 0.45 8.05
N VAL A 65 2.55 0.56 9.29
CA VAL A 65 2.00 1.81 9.86
C VAL A 65 2.95 3.03 9.69
N PRO A 66 4.28 2.90 9.90
CA PRO A 66 5.22 4.00 9.62
C PRO A 66 5.16 4.49 8.16
N VAL A 67 5.01 3.58 7.20
CA VAL A 67 4.91 3.91 5.78
C VAL A 67 3.60 4.66 5.49
N LEU A 68 2.48 4.24 6.09
CA LEU A 68 1.20 4.94 5.96
C LEU A 68 1.26 6.35 6.56
N ALA A 69 1.95 6.53 7.69
CA ALA A 69 2.15 7.85 8.29
C ALA A 69 2.99 8.78 7.40
N VAL A 70 4.08 8.28 6.81
CA VAL A 70 4.90 9.02 5.84
C VAL A 70 4.07 9.36 4.60
N GLN A 71 3.30 8.42 4.07
CA GLN A 71 2.42 8.65 2.93
C GLN A 71 1.37 9.73 3.23
N ALA A 72 0.78 9.71 4.43
CA ALA A 72 -0.19 10.73 4.85
C ALA A 72 0.44 12.13 4.91
N ALA A 73 1.63 12.26 5.50
CA ALA A 73 2.35 13.53 5.57
C ALA A 73 2.70 14.08 4.17
N LEU A 74 3.21 13.21 3.29
CA LEU A 74 3.53 13.59 1.91
C LEU A 74 2.29 13.94 1.09
N THR A 75 1.17 13.22 1.28
CA THR A 75 -0.12 13.52 0.63
C THR A 75 -0.62 14.89 1.05
N ALA A 76 -0.56 15.22 2.35
CA ALA A 76 -0.95 16.53 2.87
C ALA A 76 -0.06 17.65 2.30
N ALA A 77 1.26 17.46 2.27
CA ALA A 77 2.19 18.43 1.70
C ALA A 77 1.90 18.69 0.21
N VAL A 78 1.69 17.63 -0.58
CA VAL A 78 1.32 17.75 -1.99
C VAL A 78 -0.01 18.48 -2.18
N ALA A 79 -1.01 18.21 -1.34
CA ALA A 79 -2.32 18.85 -1.42
C ALA A 79 -2.27 20.36 -1.08
N VAL A 80 -1.47 20.74 -0.08
CA VAL A 80 -1.38 22.13 0.38
C VAL A 80 -0.59 23.00 -0.59
N ASP A 81 0.58 22.52 -1.02
CA ASP A 81 1.52 23.33 -1.80
C ASP A 81 2.39 22.55 -2.79
N GLY A 82 2.08 21.28 -3.08
CA GLY A 82 2.82 20.49 -4.06
C GLY A 82 4.20 19.98 -3.60
N ARG A 83 4.66 20.34 -2.39
CA ARG A 83 5.93 19.84 -1.86
C ARG A 83 5.88 18.33 -1.63
N GLY A 84 7.03 17.68 -1.78
CA GLY A 84 7.14 16.24 -1.54
C GLY A 84 6.63 15.35 -2.67
N ARG A 85 6.19 15.92 -3.81
CA ARG A 85 5.75 15.18 -5.02
C ARG A 85 6.68 14.02 -5.38
N ARG A 86 7.98 14.28 -5.54
CA ARG A 86 8.95 13.24 -5.93
C ARG A 86 9.12 12.17 -4.85
N ALA A 87 9.16 12.56 -3.58
CA ALA A 87 9.23 11.63 -2.45
C ALA A 87 7.99 10.73 -2.39
N LEU A 88 6.81 11.29 -2.61
CA LEU A 88 5.54 10.55 -2.70
C LEU A 88 5.54 9.57 -3.88
N GLY A 89 6.05 10.00 -5.05
CA GLY A 89 6.17 9.14 -6.22
C GLY A 89 7.13 7.96 -6.00
N LEU A 90 8.28 8.20 -5.38
CA LEU A 90 9.24 7.15 -5.04
C LEU A 90 8.69 6.19 -3.97
N LEU A 91 7.99 6.72 -2.97
CA LEU A 91 7.32 5.90 -1.95
C LEU A 91 6.22 5.03 -2.58
N ALA A 92 5.39 5.60 -3.45
CA ALA A 92 4.36 4.83 -4.14
C ALA A 92 4.96 3.75 -5.05
N LEU A 93 6.06 4.06 -5.74
CA LEU A 93 6.77 3.10 -6.58
C LEU A 93 7.34 1.92 -5.76
N SER A 94 7.89 2.17 -4.57
CA SER A 94 8.46 1.12 -3.73
C SER A 94 7.40 0.16 -3.16
N LEU A 95 6.13 0.58 -3.11
CA LEU A 95 5.02 -0.28 -2.68
C LEU A 95 4.58 -1.28 -3.76
N VAL A 96 4.82 -1.00 -5.04
CA VAL A 96 4.39 -1.86 -6.16
C VAL A 96 4.98 -3.27 -6.07
N PRO A 97 6.30 -3.46 -5.86
CA PRO A 97 6.87 -4.79 -5.65
C PRO A 97 6.22 -5.54 -4.49
N GLY A 98 5.89 -4.87 -3.38
CA GLY A 98 5.25 -5.50 -2.22
C GLY A 98 3.92 -6.18 -2.57
N TYR A 99 3.07 -5.55 -3.39
CA TYR A 99 1.82 -6.16 -3.86
C TYR A 99 2.05 -7.36 -4.78
N LEU A 100 3.16 -7.39 -5.53
CA LEU A 100 3.48 -8.48 -6.45
C LEU A 100 4.18 -9.65 -5.74
N GLU A 101 5.00 -9.37 -4.73
CA GLU A 101 5.75 -10.36 -3.96
C GLU A 101 4.92 -11.02 -2.85
N GLU A 102 3.89 -10.36 -2.36
CA GLU A 102 3.01 -10.92 -1.33
C GLU A 102 2.18 -12.08 -1.90
N ARG A 103 2.34 -13.27 -1.32
CA ARG A 103 1.68 -14.50 -1.78
C ARG A 103 0.16 -14.36 -1.81
N ARG A 104 -0.40 -13.71 -0.78
CA ARG A 104 -1.85 -13.53 -0.66
C ARG A 104 -2.38 -12.55 -1.70
N ALA A 105 -1.68 -11.46 -1.97
CA ALA A 105 -2.04 -10.54 -3.04
C ALA A 105 -2.07 -11.27 -4.40
N ARG A 106 -1.06 -12.08 -4.70
CA ARG A 106 -1.06 -12.92 -5.91
C ARG A 106 -2.21 -13.91 -5.95
N GLN A 107 -2.51 -14.59 -4.85
CA GLN A 107 -3.67 -15.49 -4.76
C GLN A 107 -4.98 -14.75 -5.05
N ARG A 108 -5.16 -13.53 -4.51
CA ARG A 108 -6.37 -12.73 -4.71
C ARG A 108 -6.52 -12.16 -6.12
N LEU A 109 -5.41 -12.03 -6.85
CA LEU A 109 -5.39 -11.62 -8.26
C LEU A 109 -5.46 -12.80 -9.24
N ALA A 110 -5.20 -14.02 -8.78
CA ALA A 110 -5.23 -15.22 -9.62
C ALA A 110 -6.67 -15.71 -9.91
N PRO A 111 -6.93 -16.29 -11.10
CA PRO A 111 -8.20 -16.96 -11.40
C PRO A 111 -8.47 -18.06 -10.36
N GLY A 112 -9.60 -17.98 -9.66
CA GLY A 112 -10.02 -18.95 -8.63
C GLY A 112 -9.65 -18.59 -7.18
N GLY A 113 -8.82 -17.56 -6.94
CA GLY A 113 -8.48 -17.10 -5.59
C GLY A 113 -9.19 -15.82 -5.15
N ALA A 114 -10.13 -15.32 -5.95
CA ALA A 114 -10.81 -14.06 -5.73
C ALA A 114 -11.63 -14.05 -4.42
N ASP A 115 -11.57 -12.93 -3.69
CA ASP A 115 -12.41 -12.64 -2.53
C ASP A 115 -13.09 -11.28 -2.74
N ARG A 116 -14.37 -11.19 -2.39
CA ARG A 116 -15.20 -10.00 -2.65
C ARG A 116 -14.70 -8.73 -1.97
N VAL A 117 -13.85 -8.84 -0.94
CA VAL A 117 -13.29 -7.72 -0.18
C VAL A 117 -11.79 -7.57 -0.44
N GLU A 118 -11.03 -8.66 -0.38
CA GLU A 118 -9.57 -8.60 -0.48
C GLU A 118 -9.10 -8.34 -1.92
N SER A 119 -9.72 -8.95 -2.93
CA SER A 119 -9.35 -8.75 -4.33
C SER A 119 -9.50 -7.30 -4.79
N PRO A 120 -10.64 -6.60 -4.58
CA PRO A 120 -10.74 -5.20 -4.99
C PRO A 120 -9.78 -4.30 -4.20
N LEU A 121 -9.48 -4.60 -2.93
CA LEU A 121 -8.49 -3.84 -2.15
C LEU A 121 -7.07 -3.98 -2.71
N VAL A 122 -6.63 -5.21 -3.04
CA VAL A 122 -5.32 -5.46 -3.63
C VAL A 122 -5.21 -4.78 -5.00
N ALA A 123 -6.23 -4.94 -5.84
CA ALA A 123 -6.25 -4.32 -7.17
C ALA A 123 -6.22 -2.78 -7.07
N ALA A 124 -7.07 -2.19 -6.22
CA ALA A 124 -7.08 -0.74 -6.00
C ALA A 124 -5.74 -0.24 -5.46
N GLY A 125 -5.18 -0.90 -4.45
CA GLY A 125 -3.89 -0.53 -3.86
C GLY A 125 -2.74 -0.53 -4.88
N LEU A 126 -2.66 -1.58 -5.70
CA LEU A 126 -1.65 -1.71 -6.76
C LEU A 126 -1.82 -0.65 -7.85
N VAL A 127 -3.04 -0.52 -8.39
CA VAL A 127 -3.34 0.44 -9.48
C VAL A 127 -3.10 1.88 -9.01
N LEU A 128 -3.54 2.22 -7.79
CA LEU A 128 -3.35 3.56 -7.24
C LEU A 128 -1.87 3.87 -6.97
N ALA A 129 -1.11 2.91 -6.42
CA ALA A 129 0.33 3.06 -6.22
C ALA A 129 1.06 3.33 -7.55
N ALA A 130 0.74 2.57 -8.60
CA ALA A 130 1.31 2.78 -9.93
C ALA A 130 0.89 4.14 -10.52
N ALA A 131 -0.37 4.54 -10.35
CA ALA A 131 -0.88 5.82 -10.84
C ALA A 131 -0.23 7.03 -10.15
N VAL A 132 -0.06 6.98 -8.81
CA VAL A 132 0.63 8.01 -8.04
C VAL A 132 2.09 8.11 -8.47
N ALA A 133 2.81 6.98 -8.57
CA ALA A 133 4.20 6.96 -9.02
C ALA A 133 4.35 7.56 -10.42
N ALA A 134 3.52 7.10 -11.37
CA ALA A 134 3.55 7.59 -12.74
C ALA A 134 3.20 9.08 -12.84
N ARG A 135 2.21 9.56 -12.07
CA ARG A 135 1.82 10.96 -12.09
C ARG A 135 2.86 11.85 -11.43
N ALA A 136 3.47 11.43 -10.32
CA ALA A 136 4.39 12.22 -9.52
C ALA A 136 5.83 12.29 -10.09
N LEU A 137 6.25 11.29 -10.86
CA LEU A 137 7.60 11.18 -11.42
C LEU A 137 7.70 11.65 -12.89
N ARG A 138 6.58 12.04 -13.48
CA ARG A 138 6.53 12.84 -14.71
C ARG A 138 6.69 14.33 -14.38
#